data_AF-A0A8S2UAR5-F1
#
_entry.id   AF-A0A8S2UAR5-F1
#
_cell.length_a   1.000
_cell.length_b   1.000
_cell.length_c   1.000
_cell.angle_alpha   90.00
_cell.angle_beta   90.00
_cell.angle_gamma   90.00
#
_symmetry.space_group_name_H-M   'P 1'
#
loop_
_entity.id
_entity.type
_entity.pdbx_description
1 polymer ?
#
loop_
_entity_poly.entity_id
_entity_poly.type
_entity_poly.pdbx_seq_one_letter_code
_entity_poly.pdbx_strand_id
1 'polypeptide(L)'
;EFVNCCQIKAQVMENVPTIQIEKTDGCHVYLSNLSLNTKFITSKSSEMTINVPFGDGEYKEYSIPEQFKICLQDRNNSLLYQMNHLVFKNTRDINYRNGTF
;
A
#
# COMPACT_ATOMS: atom_id res chain seq x y z
N GLU A 1 3.74 7.81 -12.54
CA GLU A 1 2.88 8.50 -11.56
C GLU A 1 1.46 8.52 -12.12
N PHE A 2 0.45 8.39 -11.26
CA PHE A 2 -0.96 8.48 -11.62
C PHE A 2 -1.60 9.62 -10.81
N VAL A 3 -2.10 10.64 -11.50
CA VAL A 3 -2.68 11.84 -10.88
C VAL A 3 -4.01 12.14 -11.55
N ASN A 4 -5.06 12.40 -10.77
CA ASN A 4 -6.40 12.75 -11.27
C ASN A 4 -6.94 11.73 -12.29
N CYS A 5 -6.70 10.45 -12.02
CA CYS A 5 -7.14 9.35 -12.88
C CYS A 5 -8.41 8.69 -12.32
N CYS A 6 -9.10 7.92 -13.15
CA CYS A 6 -10.27 7.13 -12.75
C CYS A 6 -10.25 5.78 -13.47
N GLN A 7 -10.46 4.68 -12.74
CA GLN A 7 -10.54 3.30 -13.26
C GLN A 7 -9.36 2.88 -14.15
N ILE A 8 -8.14 3.12 -13.68
CA ILE A 8 -6.92 2.82 -14.43
C ILE A 8 -6.37 1.43 -14.11
N LYS A 9 -5.77 0.82 -15.13
CA LYS A 9 -4.95 -0.40 -15.01
C LYS A 9 -3.59 -0.12 -15.61
N ALA A 10 -2.53 -0.46 -14.89
CA ALA A 10 -1.16 -0.25 -15.33
C ALA A 10 -0.33 -1.52 -15.11
N GLN A 11 0.49 -1.88 -16.09
CA GLN A 11 1.41 -3.01 -15.99
C GLN A 11 2.85 -2.55 -16.08
N VAL A 12 3.64 -2.98 -15.11
CA VAL A 12 5.09 -2.77 -15.10
C VAL A 12 5.73 -3.93 -15.83
N MET A 13 6.52 -3.65 -16.88
CA MET A 13 7.22 -4.67 -17.64
C MET A 13 8.60 -5.00 -17.04
N GLU A 14 9.31 -3.99 -16.57
CA GLU A 14 10.67 -4.12 -16.04
C GLU A 14 10.73 -3.74 -14.56
N ASN A 15 11.75 -3.02 -14.11
CA ASN A 15 11.87 -2.52 -12.75
C ASN A 15 11.34 -1.08 -12.66
N VAL A 16 10.47 -0.82 -11.67
CA VAL A 16 10.03 0.52 -11.31
C VAL A 16 10.26 0.71 -9.81
N PRO A 17 11.17 1.58 -9.39
CA PRO A 17 11.49 1.72 -7.96
C PRO A 17 10.33 2.29 -7.13
N THR A 18 9.52 3.17 -7.70
CA THR A 18 8.47 3.88 -6.97
C THR A 18 7.29 4.20 -7.88
N ILE A 19 6.08 3.95 -7.39
CA ILE A 19 4.83 4.33 -8.02
C ILE A 19 4.06 5.24 -7.06
N GLN A 20 3.66 6.39 -7.58
CA GLN A 20 2.85 7.37 -6.87
C GLN A 20 1.43 7.38 -7.45
N ILE A 21 0.43 7.30 -6.56
CA ILE A 21 -1.00 7.33 -6.88
C ILE A 21 -1.65 8.47 -6.09
N GLU A 22 -1.99 9.56 -6.77
CA GLU A 22 -2.58 10.75 -6.17
C GLU A 22 -3.93 11.07 -6.79
N LYS A 23 -4.93 11.44 -5.96
CA LYS A 23 -6.27 11.88 -6.42
C LYS A 23 -6.85 10.94 -7.49
N THR A 24 -6.74 9.64 -7.25
CA THR A 24 -7.13 8.62 -8.22
C THR A 24 -8.08 7.63 -7.57
N ASP A 25 -9.20 7.37 -8.22
CA ASP A 25 -10.21 6.41 -7.75
C ASP A 25 -10.24 5.20 -8.70
N GLY A 26 -9.97 4.01 -8.17
CA GLY A 26 -9.86 2.77 -8.93
C GLY A 26 -8.53 2.66 -9.68
N CYS A 27 -7.50 2.12 -9.01
CA CYS A 27 -6.17 1.94 -9.60
C CYS A 27 -5.66 0.52 -9.38
N HIS A 28 -5.51 -0.24 -10.47
CA HIS A 28 -4.92 -1.59 -10.44
C HIS A 28 -3.52 -1.56 -11.06
N VAL A 29 -2.51 -1.89 -10.27
CA VAL A 29 -1.12 -1.96 -10.74
C VAL A 29 -0.69 -3.42 -10.79
N TYR A 30 -0.20 -3.86 -11.95
CA TYR A 30 0.32 -5.20 -12.19
C TYR A 30 1.85 -5.14 -12.22
N LEU A 31 2.48 -5.84 -11.28
CA LEU A 31 3.94 -5.91 -11.18
C LEU A 31 4.50 -7.01 -12.08
N SER A 32 5.72 -6.82 -12.56
CA SER A 32 6.57 -7.91 -13.08
C SER A 32 7.37 -8.58 -11.95
N ASN A 33 7.94 -9.75 -12.23
CA ASN A 33 8.92 -10.41 -11.35
C ASN A 33 10.16 -9.53 -11.05
N LEU A 34 10.44 -8.53 -11.90
CA LEU A 34 11.57 -7.60 -11.73
C LEU A 34 11.21 -6.37 -10.86
N SER A 35 9.94 -6.19 -10.52
CA SER A 35 9.42 -4.99 -9.82
C SER A 35 8.82 -5.31 -8.44
N LEU A 36 9.13 -6.46 -7.86
CA LEU A 36 8.61 -6.86 -6.54
C LEU A 36 9.03 -5.93 -5.40
N ASN A 37 10.08 -5.13 -5.60
CA ASN A 37 10.57 -4.14 -4.62
C ASN A 37 10.00 -2.73 -4.85
N THR A 38 8.98 -2.59 -5.69
CA THR A 38 8.32 -1.30 -5.95
C THR A 38 7.74 -0.72 -4.66
N LYS A 39 8.07 0.55 -4.37
CA LYS A 39 7.45 1.30 -3.27
C LYS A 39 6.22 2.04 -3.76
N PHE A 40 5.14 2.00 -3.00
CA PHE A 40 3.91 2.71 -3.30
C PHE A 40 3.75 3.91 -2.38
N ILE A 41 3.53 5.08 -2.97
CA ILE A 41 3.19 6.31 -2.27
C ILE A 41 1.78 6.70 -2.71
N THR A 42 0.87 6.84 -1.76
CA THR A 42 -0.54 7.12 -2.06
C THR A 42 -1.00 8.38 -1.32
N SER A 43 -1.91 9.13 -1.94
CA SER A 43 -2.48 10.33 -1.35
C SER A 43 -3.85 10.64 -1.95
N LYS A 44 -4.88 10.73 -1.11
CA LYS A 44 -6.26 11.07 -1.53
C LYS A 44 -6.77 10.18 -2.67
N SER A 45 -6.50 8.89 -2.59
CA SER A 45 -6.84 7.90 -3.62
C SER A 45 -7.62 6.78 -2.98
N SER A 46 -8.52 6.15 -3.74
CA SER A 46 -9.37 5.05 -3.28
C SER A 46 -9.36 3.86 -4.24
N GLU A 47 -9.78 2.68 -3.76
CA GLU A 47 -9.91 1.45 -4.57
C GLU A 47 -8.59 1.04 -5.26
N MET A 48 -7.48 1.12 -4.51
CA MET A 48 -6.15 0.80 -5.03
C MET A 48 -5.79 -0.67 -4.80
N THR A 49 -5.32 -1.35 -5.84
CA THR A 49 -4.94 -2.76 -5.81
C THR A 49 -3.58 -3.00 -6.46
N ILE A 50 -2.71 -3.76 -5.78
CA ILE A 50 -1.44 -4.24 -6.29
C ILE A 50 -1.61 -5.71 -6.67
N ASN A 51 -1.31 -6.05 -7.92
CA ASN A 51 -1.34 -7.39 -8.47
C ASN A 51 0.11 -7.88 -8.56
N VAL A 52 0.46 -8.82 -7.70
CA VAL A 52 1.80 -9.41 -7.64
C VAL A 52 1.78 -10.72 -8.44
N PRO A 53 2.70 -10.93 -9.40
CA PRO A 53 2.72 -12.14 -10.20
C PRO A 53 2.95 -13.36 -9.29
N PHE A 54 2.16 -14.40 -9.50
CA PHE A 54 2.25 -15.66 -8.76
C PHE A 54 2.01 -16.80 -9.74
N GLY A 55 2.98 -17.70 -9.93
CA GLY A 55 2.84 -18.78 -10.90
C GLY A 55 2.88 -18.28 -12.36
N ASP A 56 2.37 -19.10 -13.27
CA ASP A 56 2.42 -18.84 -14.72
C ASP A 56 1.15 -18.11 -15.18
N GLY A 57 1.28 -16.80 -15.45
CA GLY A 57 0.18 -15.96 -15.93
C GLY A 57 -0.85 -15.52 -14.88
N GLU A 58 -0.71 -15.96 -13.63
CA GLU A 58 -1.62 -15.59 -12.53
C GLU A 58 -1.07 -14.43 -11.68
N TYR A 59 -1.99 -13.73 -11.01
CA TYR A 59 -1.68 -12.64 -10.10
C TYR A 59 -2.39 -12.83 -8.77
N LYS A 60 -1.69 -12.45 -7.70
CA LYS A 60 -2.25 -12.32 -6.36
C LYS A 60 -2.53 -10.85 -6.07
N GLU A 61 -3.77 -10.57 -5.69
CA GLU A 61 -4.25 -9.21 -5.44
C GLU A 61 -4.03 -8.79 -3.98
N TYR A 62 -3.60 -7.54 -3.80
CA TYR A 62 -3.38 -6.91 -2.51
C TYR A 62 -3.99 -5.50 -2.54
N SER A 63 -5.06 -5.28 -1.79
CA SER A 63 -5.64 -3.95 -1.63
C SER A 63 -4.73 -3.07 -0.77
N ILE A 64 -4.49 -1.84 -1.22
CA ILE A 64 -3.79 -0.83 -0.43
C ILE A 64 -4.80 -0.20 0.52
N PRO A 65 -4.59 -0.23 1.84
CA PRO A 65 -5.53 0.41 2.74
C PRO A 65 -5.42 1.94 2.63
N GLU A 66 -6.56 2.58 2.85
CA GLU A 66 -6.77 4.01 2.58
C GLU A 66 -7.33 4.77 3.78
N GLN A 67 -7.75 4.05 4.84
CA GLN A 67 -8.31 4.64 6.05
C GLN A 67 -7.32 4.59 7.21
N PHE A 68 -7.07 5.77 7.80
CA PHE A 68 -6.24 5.95 8.98
C PHE A 68 -7.12 6.41 10.15
N LYS A 69 -7.02 5.71 11.28
CA LYS A 69 -7.57 6.13 12.55
C LYS A 69 -6.52 6.94 13.30
N ILE A 70 -6.91 8.13 13.76
CA ILE A 70 -6.05 9.04 14.53
C ILE A 70 -6.65 9.16 15.92
N CYS A 71 -5.86 8.87 16.95
CA CYS A 71 -6.25 9.02 18.35
C CYS A 71 -5.35 10.05 19.03
N LEU A 72 -5.96 11.01 19.74
CA LEU A 72 -5.25 11.91 20.65
C LEU A 72 -5.02 11.17 21.98
N GLN A 73 -3.77 11.15 22.45
CA GLN A 73 -3.45 10.58 23.76
C GLN A 73 -3.21 11.70 24.77
N ASP A 74 -4.20 11.93 25.63
CA ASP A 74 -4.25 13.06 26.57
C ASP A 74 -3.05 13.16 27.53
N ARG A 75 -2.36 12.05 27.80
CA ARG A 75 -1.29 12.03 28.80
C ARG A 75 0.07 12.47 28.29
N ASN A 76 0.31 12.42 26.98
CA ASN A 76 1.64 12.62 26.39
C ASN A 76 1.69 13.70 25.29
N ASN A 77 0.57 14.39 25.01
CA ASN A 77 0.44 15.28 23.85
C ASN A 77 0.92 14.62 22.54
N SER A 78 0.70 13.32 22.39
CA SER A 78 1.13 12.52 21.24
C SER A 78 -0.06 12.08 20.38
N LEU A 79 0.18 11.99 19.06
CA LEU A 79 -0.77 11.45 18.10
C LEU A 79 -0.43 9.99 17.80
N LEU A 80 -1.42 9.11 17.95
CA LEU A 80 -1.32 7.70 17.54
C LEU A 80 -2.03 7.51 16.21
N TYR A 81 -1.31 6.95 15.24
CA TYR A 81 -1.84 6.61 13.92
C TYR A 81 -2.00 5.09 13.82
N GLN A 82 -3.19 4.63 13.47
CA GLN A 82 -3.48 3.23 13.20
C GLN A 82 -4.07 3.09 11.79
N MET A 83 -3.56 2.16 11.01
CA MET A 83 -4.21 1.76 9.75
C MET A 83 -5.21 0.66 10.04
N ASN A 84 -6.44 0.84 9.57
CA ASN A 84 -7.42 -0.23 9.61
C ASN A 84 -7.11 -1.23 8.47
N HIS A 85 -7.17 -2.52 8.81
CA HIS A 85 -7.11 -3.63 7.85
C HIS A 85 -5.76 -3.84 7.13
N LEU A 86 -4.74 -4.28 7.87
CA LEU A 86 -3.62 -5.05 7.32
C LEU A 86 -3.20 -6.13 8.32
N VAL A 87 -3.54 -7.39 8.03
CA VAL A 87 -2.95 -8.55 8.70
C VAL A 87 -1.53 -8.69 8.18
N PHE A 88 -0.53 -8.36 9.01
CA PHE A 88 0.87 -8.60 8.71
C PHE A 88 1.09 -10.10 8.45
N LYS A 89 1.24 -10.51 7.19
CA LYS A 89 1.72 -11.84 6.79
C LYS A 89 3.15 -11.75 6.29
N ASN A 90 4.08 -11.34 7.14
CA ASN A 90 5.39 -11.99 7.17
C ASN A 90 6.09 -11.69 8.50
N THR A 91 6.43 -12.77 9.18
CA THR A 91 7.09 -12.82 10.47
C THR A 91 8.58 -12.64 10.25
N ARG A 92 9.21 -11.78 11.07
CA ARG A 92 10.63 -11.38 11.10
C ARG A 92 10.86 -10.05 10.37
N ASP A 93 11.35 -9.08 11.13
CA ASP A 93 11.77 -7.71 10.75
C ASP A 93 10.81 -6.56 11.00
N ILE A 94 9.96 -6.67 12.03
CA ILE A 94 9.62 -5.47 12.81
C ILE A 94 9.83 -5.80 14.29
N ASN A 95 10.93 -5.29 14.83
CA ASN A 95 11.16 -5.21 16.26
C ASN A 95 10.12 -4.25 16.87
N TYR A 96 8.91 -4.76 17.12
CA TYR A 96 7.98 -4.14 18.05
C TYR A 96 8.51 -4.37 19.46
N ARG A 97 9.39 -3.47 19.91
CA ARG A 97 9.68 -3.37 21.34
C ARG A 97 8.41 -2.87 22.01
N ASN A 98 7.77 -3.81 22.71
CA ASN A 98 6.77 -3.59 23.75
C ASN A 98 7.02 -2.28 24.50
N GLY A 99 6.06 -1.36 24.43
CA GLY A 99 6.20 -0.03 25.00
C GLY A 99 4.87 0.73 25.06
N THR A 100 3.94 0.18 25.82
CA THR A 100 2.81 0.84 26.51
C THR A 100 1.74 1.61 25.71
N PHE A 101 0.58 0.92 25.65
CA PHE A 101 -0.83 1.33 25.54
C PHE A 101 -1.29 2.08 24.28
#